data_AF-A0A9D6FMK9-F1
#
_entry.id   AF-A0A9D6FMK9-F1
#
_cell.length_a   1.000
_cell.length_b   1.000
_cell.length_c   1.000
_cell.angle_alpha   90.00
_cell.angle_beta   90.00
_cell.angle_gamma   90.00
#
_symmetry.space_group_name_H-M   'P 1'
#
loop_
_entity.id
_entity.type
_entity.pdbx_description
1 polymer ?
#
loop_
_entity_poly.entity_id
_entity_poly.type
_entity_poly.pdbx_seq_one_letter_code
_entity_poly.pdbx_strand_id
1 'polypeptide(L)'
;MTQQLDLADPSNKVARVATPVLRTRAYRFTSSDGKPIVIAWWDTFFAAGYEPRDRVSLTLPWTAATAVARPAVPPLDRGADVNEDDPASAFQASRLTPKGGKIQLSLGANPVWISTE
;
A
#
# COMPACT_ATOMS: atom_id res chain seq x y z
N MET A 1 -6.50 8.48 15.19
CA MET A 1 -6.17 9.67 14.39
C MET A 1 -6.48 9.34 12.94
N THR A 2 -7.54 9.90 12.38
CA THR A 2 -7.92 9.66 10.98
C THR A 2 -7.15 10.66 10.12
N GLN A 3 -6.18 10.19 9.33
CA GLN A 3 -5.44 11.06 8.42
C GLN A 3 -6.37 11.43 7.25
N GLN A 4 -6.95 12.63 7.31
CA GLN A 4 -7.80 13.16 6.25
C GLN A 4 -6.91 13.72 5.14
N LEU A 5 -7.08 13.21 3.92
CA LEU A 5 -6.46 13.77 2.73
C LEU A 5 -7.16 15.07 2.37
N ASP A 6 -6.45 16.19 2.39
CA ASP A 6 -6.94 17.44 1.84
C ASP A 6 -6.75 17.43 0.32
N LEU A 7 -7.79 17.02 -0.39
CA LEU A 7 -7.80 16.95 -1.86
C LEU A 7 -7.90 18.34 -2.51
N ALA A 8 -8.08 19.42 -1.74
CA ALA A 8 -8.18 20.78 -2.24
C ALA A 8 -6.82 21.51 -2.29
N ASP A 9 -5.79 21.01 -1.60
CA ASP A 9 -4.44 21.60 -1.66
C ASP A 9 -3.72 21.21 -2.97
N PRO A 10 -3.35 22.17 -3.83
CA PRO A 10 -2.63 21.90 -5.08
C PRO A 10 -1.22 21.33 -4.88
N SER A 11 -0.69 21.28 -3.65
CA SER A 11 0.54 20.58 -3.29
C SER A 11 0.34 19.07 -3.06
N ASN A 12 -0.90 18.63 -2.76
CA ASN A 12 -1.30 17.23 -2.63
C ASN A 12 -1.58 16.56 -3.99
N LYS A 13 -0.62 16.71 -4.91
CA LYS A 13 -0.73 16.09 -6.24
C LYS A 13 -0.50 14.58 -6.11
N VAL A 14 -1.58 13.83 -6.28
CA VAL A 14 -1.48 12.39 -6.54
C VAL A 14 -0.63 12.19 -7.80
N ALA A 15 0.52 11.54 -7.64
CA ALA A 15 1.44 11.26 -8.72
C ALA A 15 1.54 9.76 -8.94
N ARG A 16 1.41 9.32 -10.19
CA ARG A 16 1.66 7.92 -10.54
C ARG A 16 3.14 7.62 -10.38
N VAL A 17 3.44 6.50 -9.72
CA VAL A 17 4.80 5.94 -9.63
C VAL A 17 4.97 4.92 -10.74
N ALA A 18 6.05 5.03 -11.51
CA ALA A 18 6.38 4.05 -12.53
C ALA A 18 6.69 2.70 -11.87
N THR A 19 6.07 1.64 -12.36
CA THR A 19 6.28 0.28 -11.87
C THR A 19 6.90 -0.58 -12.96
N PRO A 20 8.01 -1.30 -12.69
CA PRO A 20 8.67 -2.13 -13.69
C PRO A 20 7.94 -3.46 -13.95
N VAL A 21 6.94 -3.78 -13.12
CA VAL A 21 6.23 -5.05 -13.13
C VAL A 21 4.88 -4.88 -13.81
N LEU A 22 4.59 -5.76 -14.77
CA LEU A 22 3.31 -5.77 -15.49
C LEU A 22 2.13 -5.80 -14.53
N ARG A 23 1.06 -5.08 -14.89
CA ARG A 23 -0.21 -5.03 -14.14
C ARG A 23 -0.10 -4.54 -12.70
N THR A 24 1.05 -4.06 -12.24
CA THR A 24 1.13 -3.34 -10.96
C THR A 24 0.84 -1.87 -11.17
N ARG A 25 0.32 -1.23 -10.12
CA ARG A 25 0.03 0.20 -10.06
C ARG A 25 0.54 0.72 -8.73
N ALA A 26 1.08 1.93 -8.75
CA ALA A 26 1.48 2.64 -7.55
C ALA A 26 1.20 4.13 -7.72
N TYR A 27 0.68 4.75 -6.68
CA TYR A 27 0.37 6.17 -6.63
C TYR A 27 0.94 6.72 -5.34
N ARG A 28 1.62 7.86 -5.44
CA ARG A 28 2.18 8.58 -4.31
C ARG A 28 1.43 9.88 -4.09
N PHE A 29 1.33 10.30 -2.85
CA PHE A 29 0.85 11.61 -2.44
C PHE A 29 1.47 11.96 -1.09
N THR A 30 1.25 13.19 -0.66
CA THR A 30 1.70 13.69 0.63
C THR A 30 0.48 13.78 1.54
N SER A 31 0.59 13.34 2.79
CA SER A 31 -0.43 13.64 3.80
C SER A 31 -0.37 15.11 4.20
N SER A 32 -1.41 15.59 4.89
CA SER A 32 -1.49 16.96 5.39
C SER A 32 -0.35 17.37 6.33
N ASP A 33 0.32 16.41 6.97
CA ASP A 33 1.51 16.61 7.80
C ASP A 33 2.84 16.50 7.02
N GLY A 34 2.80 16.49 5.68
CA GLY A 34 3.99 16.51 4.83
C GLY A 34 4.65 15.15 4.61
N LYS A 35 4.08 14.06 5.14
CA LYS A 35 4.69 12.72 5.04
C LYS A 35 4.31 12.02 3.73
N PRO A 36 5.22 11.20 3.16
CA PRO A 36 4.91 10.44 1.96
C PRO A 36 3.95 9.31 2.27
N ILE A 37 2.95 9.15 1.40
CA ILE A 37 2.09 7.98 1.35
C ILE A 37 2.15 7.39 -0.06
N VAL A 38 2.18 6.06 -0.13
CA VAL A 38 2.06 5.32 -1.39
C VAL A 38 0.94 4.29 -1.25
N ILE A 39 0.08 4.18 -2.27
CA ILE A 39 -0.84 3.07 -2.44
C ILE A 39 -0.37 2.26 -3.63
N ALA A 40 -0.23 0.94 -3.47
CA ALA A 40 0.15 0.04 -4.53
C ALA A 40 -0.77 -1.18 -4.59
N TRP A 41 -1.03 -1.68 -5.79
CA TRP A 41 -1.78 -2.91 -6.00
C TRP A 41 -1.34 -3.65 -7.26
N TRP A 42 -1.59 -4.94 -7.26
CA TRP A 42 -1.49 -5.78 -8.45
C TRP A 42 -2.88 -5.97 -9.04
N ASP A 43 -3.05 -5.57 -10.29
CA ASP A 43 -4.30 -5.70 -11.02
C ASP A 43 -4.50 -7.16 -11.48
N THR A 44 -4.96 -7.99 -10.53
CA THR A 44 -5.14 -9.43 -10.69
C THR A 44 -6.26 -9.78 -11.65
N PHE A 45 -7.24 -8.89 -11.88
CA PHE A 45 -8.32 -9.09 -12.84
C PHE A 45 -7.82 -9.27 -14.28
N PHE A 46 -6.65 -8.71 -14.60
CA PHE A 46 -6.02 -8.86 -15.92
C PHE A 46 -4.76 -9.72 -15.88
N ALA A 47 -4.53 -10.45 -14.79
CA ALA A 47 -3.44 -11.42 -14.66
C ALA A 47 -3.98 -12.81 -15.03
N ALA A 48 -3.68 -13.26 -16.26
CA ALA A 48 -4.10 -14.58 -16.72
C ALA A 48 -3.49 -15.68 -15.83
N GLY A 49 -4.33 -16.60 -15.35
CA GLY A 49 -3.91 -17.70 -14.48
C GLY A 49 -3.63 -17.30 -13.03
N TYR A 50 -4.07 -16.12 -12.59
CA TYR A 50 -3.94 -15.70 -11.19
C TYR A 50 -4.65 -16.65 -10.23
N GLU A 51 -3.93 -17.05 -9.18
CA GLU A 51 -4.45 -17.76 -8.02
C GLU A 51 -4.40 -16.88 -6.76
N PRO A 52 -5.33 -17.00 -5.79
CA PRO A 52 -5.38 -16.16 -4.59
C PRO A 52 -4.07 -16.08 -3.76
N ARG A 53 -3.21 -17.10 -3.88
CA ARG A 53 -1.92 -17.19 -3.19
C ARG A 53 -0.77 -16.53 -3.97
N ASP A 54 -0.99 -16.17 -5.22
CA ASP A 54 0.05 -15.56 -6.04
C ASP A 54 0.46 -14.22 -5.46
N ARG A 55 1.75 -13.95 -5.59
CA ARG A 55 2.35 -12.70 -5.15
C ARG A 55 3.27 -12.16 -6.23
N VAL A 56 3.35 -10.84 -6.33
CA VAL A 56 4.31 -10.17 -7.19
C VAL A 56 5.19 -9.23 -6.38
N SER A 57 6.49 -9.31 -6.63
CA SER A 57 7.46 -8.42 -5.98
C SER A 57 7.50 -7.07 -6.69
N LEU A 58 7.28 -5.98 -5.96
CA LEU A 58 7.33 -4.62 -6.48
C LEU A 58 8.37 -3.79 -5.73
N THR A 59 9.28 -3.15 -6.47
CA THR A 59 10.23 -2.19 -5.90
C THR A 59 9.74 -0.76 -6.17
N LEU A 60 9.64 0.06 -5.13
CA LEU A 60 9.18 1.44 -5.21
C LEU A 60 10.23 2.41 -4.64
N PRO A 61 10.37 3.63 -5.19
CA PRO A 61 11.16 4.69 -4.57
C PRO A 61 10.58 5.06 -3.19
N TRP A 62 11.45 5.23 -2.21
CA TRP A 62 11.08 5.62 -0.85
C TRP A 62 12.23 6.34 -0.15
N THR A 63 11.97 7.53 0.36
CA THR A 63 13.01 8.42 0.90
C THR A 63 12.98 8.55 2.43
N ALA A 64 11.88 8.20 3.09
CA ALA A 64 11.81 8.23 4.54
C ALA A 64 12.61 7.06 5.16
N ALA A 65 13.06 7.23 6.40
CA ALA A 65 13.88 6.23 7.11
C ALA A 65 13.11 4.94 7.41
N THR A 66 11.79 5.05 7.60
CA THR A 66 10.90 3.92 7.87
C THR A 66 9.79 3.85 6.84
N ALA A 67 9.30 2.64 6.60
CA ALA A 67 8.12 2.37 5.79
C ALA A 67 7.28 1.31 6.49
N VAL A 68 5.98 1.56 6.59
CA VAL A 68 5.01 0.64 7.18
C VAL A 68 3.96 0.35 6.12
N ALA A 69 3.91 -0.90 5.68
CA ALA A 69 2.91 -1.40 4.76
C ALA A 69 1.72 -1.97 5.53
N ARG A 70 0.51 -1.54 5.20
CA ARG A 70 -0.75 -2.05 5.72
C ARG A 70 -1.65 -2.44 4.55
N PRO A 71 -2.37 -3.57 4.63
CA PRO A 71 -3.36 -3.88 3.60
C PRO A 71 -4.49 -2.83 3.64
N ALA A 72 -5.04 -2.47 2.48
CA ALA A 72 -6.17 -1.54 2.38
C ALA A 72 -7.50 -2.19 2.79
N VAL A 73 -7.56 -3.51 2.72
CA VAL A 73 -8.68 -4.37 3.09
C VAL A 73 -8.13 -5.54 3.91
N PRO A 74 -8.85 -6.01 4.95
CA PRO A 74 -8.38 -7.13 5.75
C PRO A 74 -8.10 -8.35 4.87
N PRO A 75 -6.97 -9.05 5.04
CA PRO A 75 -6.69 -10.30 4.33
C PRO A 75 -7.43 -11.46 4.99
N LEU A 76 -8.73 -11.30 5.19
CA LEU A 76 -9.62 -12.29 5.79
C LEU A 76 -10.42 -13.01 4.71
N ASP A 77 -10.85 -14.23 5.02
CA ASP A 77 -11.78 -14.95 4.16
C ASP A 77 -13.12 -14.21 4.07
N ARG A 78 -13.82 -14.42 2.95
CA ARG A 78 -15.13 -13.79 2.73
C ARG A 78 -16.10 -14.23 3.82
N GLY A 79 -16.69 -13.26 4.51
CA GLY A 79 -17.65 -13.50 5.58
C GLY A 79 -17.02 -13.83 6.93
N ALA A 80 -15.69 -13.71 7.05
CA ALA A 80 -15.04 -13.77 8.35
C ALA A 80 -15.39 -12.53 9.18
N ASP A 81 -15.65 -12.77 10.47
CA ASP A 81 -15.92 -11.70 11.42
C ASP A 81 -14.64 -10.89 11.71
N VAL A 82 -14.82 -9.58 11.84
CA VAL A 82 -13.79 -8.68 12.37
C VAL A 82 -14.10 -8.45 13.83
N ASN A 83 -13.10 -8.57 14.70
CA ASN A 83 -13.28 -8.21 16.10
C ASN A 83 -13.65 -6.73 16.21
N GLU A 84 -14.88 -6.44 16.63
CA GLU A 84 -15.39 -5.07 16.74
C GLU A 84 -14.69 -4.26 17.83
N ASP A 85 -14.15 -4.93 18.86
CA ASP A 85 -13.40 -4.28 19.94
C ASP A 85 -11.96 -3.93 19.53
N ASP A 86 -11.42 -4.60 18.50
CA ASP A 86 -10.10 -4.33 17.92
C ASP A 86 -10.08 -4.56 16.40
N PRO A 87 -10.76 -3.70 15.62
CA PRO A 87 -10.83 -3.85 14.17
C PRO A 87 -9.48 -3.60 13.50
N ALA A 88 -8.57 -2.88 14.17
CA ALA A 88 -7.25 -2.57 13.66
C ALA A 88 -6.37 -3.82 13.54
N SER A 89 -6.57 -4.81 14.43
CA SER A 89 -5.86 -6.10 14.37
C SER A 89 -6.05 -6.85 13.04
N ALA A 90 -7.17 -6.62 12.34
CA ALA A 90 -7.46 -7.21 11.03
C ALA A 90 -6.59 -6.63 9.90
N PHE A 91 -5.88 -5.52 10.14
CA PHE A 91 -5.03 -4.82 9.16
C PHE A 91 -3.55 -4.87 9.57
N GLN A 92 -3.04 -6.07 9.87
CA GLN A 92 -1.67 -6.23 10.35
C GLN A 92 -0.65 -5.54 9.44
N ALA A 93 0.17 -4.70 10.08
CA ALA A 93 1.18 -3.91 9.41
C ALA A 93 2.49 -4.69 9.28
N SER A 94 3.17 -4.52 8.15
CA SER A 94 4.54 -5.01 7.91
C SER A 94 5.51 -3.83 7.87
N ARG A 95 6.52 -3.84 8.72
CA ARG A 95 7.63 -2.88 8.62
C ARG A 95 8.54 -3.28 7.46
N LEU A 96 8.88 -2.31 6.63
CA LEU A 96 9.81 -2.45 5.52
C LEU A 96 11.04 -1.63 5.81
N THR A 97 12.21 -2.16 5.47
CA THR A 97 13.49 -1.46 5.60
C THR A 97 13.87 -0.85 4.25
N PRO A 98 13.84 0.48 4.09
CA PRO A 98 14.31 1.13 2.88
C PRO A 98 15.80 0.86 2.67
N LYS A 99 16.19 0.52 1.44
CA LYS A 99 17.58 0.30 1.04
C LYS A 99 17.84 1.02 -0.29
N GLY A 100 18.87 1.87 -0.32
CA GLY A 100 19.23 2.63 -1.53
C GLY A 100 18.09 3.52 -2.06
N GLY A 101 17.32 4.14 -1.17
CA GLY A 101 16.18 5.00 -1.52
C GLY A 101 14.97 4.25 -2.11
N LYS A 102 14.85 2.95 -1.82
CA LYS A 102 13.78 2.09 -2.32
C LYS A 102 13.26 1.15 -1.23
N ILE A 103 12.02 0.72 -1.37
CA ILE A 103 11.41 -0.38 -0.61
C ILE A 103 11.02 -1.51 -1.55
N GLN A 104 10.98 -2.73 -1.02
CA GLN A 104 10.47 -3.91 -1.72
C GLN A 104 9.17 -4.36 -1.05
N LEU A 105 8.16 -4.61 -1.87
CA LEU A 105 6.81 -5.02 -1.47
C LEU A 105 6.49 -6.37 -2.10
N SER A 106 5.74 -7.20 -1.38
CA SER A 106 5.09 -8.39 -1.92
C SER A 106 3.59 -8.10 -2.02
N LEU A 107 3.06 -7.98 -3.23
CA LEU A 107 1.66 -7.65 -3.48
C LEU A 107 0.87 -8.90 -3.84
N GLY A 108 -0.26 -9.12 -3.16
CA GLY A 108 -1.32 -10.04 -3.58
C GLY A 108 -2.46 -9.30 -4.29
N ALA A 109 -3.68 -9.84 -4.23
CA ALA A 109 -4.87 -9.18 -4.77
C ALA A 109 -5.24 -7.87 -4.06
N ASN A 110 -4.99 -7.79 -2.76
CA ASN A 110 -5.42 -6.65 -1.97
C ASN A 110 -4.44 -5.47 -2.15
N PRO A 111 -4.95 -4.24 -2.36
CA PRO A 111 -4.11 -3.05 -2.33
C PRO A 111 -3.40 -2.89 -0.98
N VAL A 112 -2.24 -2.25 -1.00
CA VAL A 112 -1.40 -1.99 0.16
C VAL A 112 -1.14 -0.50 0.27
N TRP A 113 -1.37 0.05 1.46
CA TRP A 113 -0.99 1.39 1.87
C TRP A 113 0.40 1.36 2.51
N ILE A 114 1.30 2.23 2.08
CA ILE A 114 2.60 2.44 2.68
C ILE A 114 2.67 3.87 3.22
N SER A 115 2.97 4.01 4.50
CA SER A 115 3.20 5.28 5.17
C SER A 115 4.54 5.24 5.93
N THR A 116 4.96 6.37 6.50
CA THR A 116 5.94 6.31 7.58
C THR A 116 5.28 5.75 8.84
N GLU A 117 6.11 5.42 9.84
CA GLU A 117 5.65 5.21 11.22
C GLU A 117 5.05 6.49 11.82
#